data_AF-A0A7W1AJV0-F1
#
_entry.id   AF-A0A7W1AJV0-F1
#
_cell.length_a   1.000
_cell.length_b   1.000
_cell.length_c   1.000
_cell.angle_alpha   90.00
_cell.angle_beta   90.00
_cell.angle_gamma   90.00
#
_symmetry.space_group_name_H-M   'P 1'
#
loop_
_entity.id
_entity.type
_entity.pdbx_description
1 polymer ?
#
loop_
_entity_poly.entity_id
_entity_poly.type
_entity_poly.pdbx_seq_one_letter_code
_entity_poly.pdbx_strand_id
1 'polypeptide(L)' 'AETGRDPFETIQLPSAAIALKQGFGRLIRRRDDRGIVAILDARIVTKTYGRVFLETLPTGLPRTSVIEQVRRWWNQPS' A
#
# COMPACT_ATOMS: atom_id res chain seq x y z
N ALA A 1 32.88 -14.62 2.30
CA ALA A 1 32.29 -13.28 2.08
C ALA A 1 31.07 -13.20 2.96
N GLU A 2 31.09 -12.38 4.01
CA GLU A 2 29.89 -12.09 4.79
C GLU A 2 28.84 -11.54 3.82
N THR A 3 27.75 -12.28 3.61
CA THR A 3 26.57 -11.76 2.93
C THR A 3 25.93 -10.75 3.87
N GLY A 4 26.52 -9.57 3.95
CA GLY A 4 25.95 -8.40 4.60
C GLY A 4 24.66 -8.08 3.87
N ARG A 5 23.53 -8.51 4.43
CA ARG A 5 22.20 -8.18 3.90
C ARG A 5 22.08 -6.67 3.84
N ASP A 6 21.55 -6.15 2.73
CA ASP A 6 21.38 -4.72 2.53
C ASP A 6 20.59 -4.11 3.73
N PRO A 7 21.17 -3.14 4.46
CA PRO A 7 20.49 -2.44 5.55
C PRO A 7 19.17 -1.78 5.09
N PHE A 8 19.05 -1.43 3.81
CA PHE A 8 17.81 -0.96 3.22
C PHE A 8 16.73 -2.04 3.27
N GLU A 9 17.02 -3.25 2.80
CA GLU A 9 16.05 -4.35 2.76
C GLU A 9 15.71 -4.89 4.16
N THR A 10 16.66 -4.86 5.08
CA THR A 10 16.49 -5.46 6.42
C THR A 10 15.92 -4.53 7.47
N ILE A 11 16.07 -3.20 7.32
CA ILE A 11 15.65 -2.23 8.34
C ILE A 11 14.67 -1.22 7.75
N GLN A 12 15.06 -0.52 6.68
CA GLN A 12 14.27 0.59 6.14
C GLN A 12 12.97 0.11 5.49
N LEU A 13 13.05 -0.96 4.70
CA LEU A 13 11.90 -1.52 3.99
C LEU A 13 10.81 -2.05 4.96
N PRO A 14 11.12 -2.87 5.98
CA PRO A 14 10.13 -3.27 6.99
C PRO A 14 9.52 -2.09 7.74
N SER A 15 10.34 -1.09 8.11
CA SER A 15 9.88 0.09 8.85
C SER A 15 8.86 0.91 8.04
N ALA A 16 9.15 1.11 6.75
CA ALA A 16 8.23 1.79 5.83
C ALA A 16 6.94 0.99 5.61
N ALA A 17 7.03 -0.35 5.52
CA ALA A 17 5.86 -1.21 5.37
C ALA A 17 4.94 -1.17 6.60
N ILE A 18 5.51 -1.11 7.81
CA ILE A 18 4.75 -0.91 9.06
C ILE A 18 4.05 0.44 9.05
N ALA A 19 4.77 1.52 8.68
CA ALA A 19 4.18 2.85 8.60
C ALA A 19 3.00 2.91 7.60
N LEU A 20 3.14 2.27 6.43
CA LEU A 20 2.06 2.16 5.44
C LEU A 20 0.84 1.44 6.03
N LYS A 21 1.03 0.30 6.70
CA LYS A 21 -0.05 -0.45 7.36
C LYS A 21 -0.78 0.38 8.43
N GLN A 22 -0.03 1.14 9.23
CA GLN A 22 -0.61 2.03 10.25
C GLN A 22 -1.38 3.19 9.62
N GLY A 23 -0.88 3.76 8.52
CA GLY A 23 -1.61 4.76 7.73
C GLY A 23 -2.94 4.22 7.20
N PHE A 24 -2.93 2.98 6.69
CA PHE A 24 -4.12 2.29 6.19
C PHE A 24 -5.19 2.11 7.28
N GLY A 25 -4.78 1.74 8.49
CA GLY A 25 -5.68 1.59 9.65
C GLY A 25 -6.35 2.89 10.12
N ARG A 26 -5.92 4.07 9.63
CA ARG A 26 -6.62 5.34 9.90
C ARG A 26 -7.85 5.53 9.02
N LEU A 27 -7.90 4.91 7.84
CA LEU A 27 -9.01 5.02 6.91
C LEU A 27 -10.14 4.04 7.22
N ILE A 28 -9.81 2.82 7.68
CA ILE A 28 -10.78 1.77 7.99
C ILE A 28 -10.89 1.65 9.51
N ARG A 29 -11.75 2.44 10.13
CA ARG A 29 -12.07 2.38 11.57
C ARG A 29 -13.35 1.62 11.86
N ARG A 30 -14.26 1.52 10.89
CA ARG A 30 -15.55 0.83 10.99
C ARG A 30 -15.78 -0.06 9.77
N ARG A 31 -16.63 -1.09 9.90
CA ARG A 31 -16.93 -2.05 8.82
C ARG A 31 -17.60 -1.41 7.60
N ASP A 32 -18.26 -0.29 7.82
CA ASP A 32 -19.01 0.51 6.85
C ASP A 32 -18.20 1.73 6.35
N ASP A 33 -16.95 1.90 6.77
CA ASP A 33 -16.11 2.98 6.29
C ASP A 33 -15.79 2.79 4.79
N ARG A 34 -16.10 3.83 4.02
CA ARG A 34 -15.79 3.92 2.59
C ARG A 34 -14.71 4.96 2.37
N GLY A 35 -13.63 4.59 1.68
CA GLY A 35 -12.49 5.47 1.50
C GLY A 35 -11.58 5.05 0.34
N ILE A 36 -10.66 5.94 -0.02
CA ILE A 36 -9.63 5.70 -1.03
C ILE A 36 -8.26 5.91 -0.37
N VAL A 37 -7.34 4.97 -0.56
CA VAL A 37 -5.92 5.15 -0.23
C VAL A 37 -5.14 5.38 -1.52
N ALA A 38 -4.41 6.49 -1.58
CA ALA A 38 -3.51 6.79 -2.69
C ALA A 38 -2.05 6.60 -2.25
N ILE A 39 -1.31 5.76 -2.98
CA ILE A 39 0.14 5.62 -2.83
C ILE A 39 0.77 6.38 -4.00
N LEU A 40 1.42 7.50 -3.70
CA LEU A 40 2.00 8.42 -4.69
C LEU A 40 3.50 8.17 -4.93
N ASP A 41 3.96 6.94 -4.66
CA ASP A 41 5.35 6.54 -4.81
C ASP A 41 5.49 5.52 -5.95
N ALA A 42 6.03 5.94 -7.09
CA ALA A 42 6.23 5.08 -8.25
C ALA A 42 7.14 3.87 -7.97
N ARG A 43 7.95 3.91 -6.89
CA ARG A 43 8.82 2.79 -6.51
C ARG A 43 8.04 1.55 -6.12
N ILE A 44 6.78 1.70 -5.69
CA ILE A 44 5.95 0.55 -5.34
C ILE A 44 5.65 -0.36 -6.55
N VAL A 45 5.70 0.19 -7.76
CA VAL A 45 5.50 -0.54 -9.02
C VAL A 45 6.83 -0.83 -9.71
N THR A 46 7.78 0.10 -9.65
CA THR A 46 9.02 0.02 -10.44
C THR A 46 10.15 -0.75 -9.78
N LYS A 47 10.12 -0.96 -8.45
CA LYS A 47 11.18 -1.67 -7.71
C LYS A 47 10.69 -3.03 -7.25
N THR A 48 11.59 -4.01 -7.25
CA THR A 48 11.31 -5.40 -6.83
C THR A 48 10.74 -5.48 -5.42
N TYR A 49 11.25 -4.65 -4.50
CA TYR A 49 10.76 -4.57 -3.13
C TYR A 49 9.36 -3.94 -3.00
N GLY A 50 8.84 -3.30 -4.04
CA GLY A 50 7.50 -2.73 -4.06
C GLY A 50 6.41 -3.77 -3.76
N ARG A 51 6.66 -5.03 -4.17
CA ARG A 51 5.80 -6.17 -3.85
C ARG A 51 5.63 -6.38 -2.34
N VAL A 52 6.68 -6.20 -1.55
CA VAL A 52 6.63 -6.33 -0.08
C VAL A 52 5.61 -5.37 0.51
N PHE A 53 5.57 -4.12 0.04
CA PHE A 53 4.58 -3.14 0.48
C PHE A 53 3.15 -3.53 0.08
N LEU A 54 2.94 -4.06 -1.12
CA LEU A 54 1.60 -4.47 -1.57
C LEU A 54 1.09 -5.69 -0.81
N GLU A 55 1.98 -6.59 -0.39
CA GLU A 55 1.65 -7.76 0.43
C GLU A 55 1.34 -7.43 1.89
N THR A 56 1.76 -6.26 2.40
CA THR A 56 1.40 -5.83 3.76
C THR A 56 0.00 -5.22 3.87
N LEU A 57 -0.62 -4.87 2.73
CA LEU A 57 -1.96 -4.32 2.67
C LEU A 57 -3.03 -5.42 2.83
N PRO A 58 -4.25 -5.10 3.30
CA PRO A 58 -5.33 -6.07 3.40
C PRO A 58 -5.63 -6.75 2.06
N THR A 59 -5.82 -8.06 2.10
CA THR A 59 -6.21 -8.84 0.92
C THR A 59 -7.65 -8.55 0.52
N GLY A 60 -7.96 -8.67 -0.78
CA GLY A 60 -9.31 -8.46 -1.31
C GLY A 60 -9.70 -7.02 -1.60
N LEU A 61 -8.81 -6.04 -1.37
CA LEU A 61 -9.06 -4.65 -1.76
C LEU A 61 -8.73 -4.43 -3.26
N PRO A 62 -9.64 -3.80 -4.03
CA PRO A 62 -9.36 -3.46 -5.42
C PRO A 62 -8.23 -2.41 -5.49
N ARG A 63 -7.34 -2.58 -6.47
CA ARG A 63 -6.19 -1.70 -6.71
C ARG A 63 -6.22 -1.19 -8.15
N THR A 64 -5.88 0.08 -8.35
CA THR A 64 -5.81 0.67 -9.68
C THR A 64 -4.81 1.82 -9.72
N SER A 65 -4.19 2.03 -10.88
CA SER A 65 -3.43 3.24 -11.23
C SER A 65 -4.23 4.20 -12.11
N VAL A 66 -5.49 3.85 -12.44
CA VAL A 66 -6.35 4.62 -13.34
C VAL A 66 -7.31 5.48 -12.51
N ILE A 67 -7.08 6.80 -12.52
CA ILE A 67 -7.89 7.75 -11.73
C ILE A 67 -9.39 7.68 -12.06
N GLU A 68 -9.74 7.41 -13.32
CA GLU A 68 -11.14 7.27 -13.74
C GLU A 68 -11.83 6.06 -13.10
N GLN A 69 -11.11 4.97 -12.83
CA GLN A 69 -11.68 3.83 -12.09
C GLN A 69 -11.96 4.22 -10.62
N VAL A 70 -11.08 5.02 -10.01
CA VAL A 70 -11.27 5.56 -8.66
C VAL A 70 -12.51 6.46 -8.62
N ARG A 71 -12.65 7.39 -9.59
CA ARG A 71 -13.82 8.28 -9.70
C ARG A 71 -15.13 7.50 -9.86
N ARG A 72 -15.13 6.50 -10.74
CA ARG A 72 -16.30 5.62 -10.94
C ARG A 72 -16.66 4.88 -9.65
N TRP A 73 -15.68 4.28 -8.97
CA TRP A 73 -15.91 3.58 -7.72
C TRP A 73 -16.49 4.51 -6.65
N TRP A 74 -16.02 5.76 -6.56
CA TRP A 74 -16.50 6.76 -5.59
C TRP A 74 -17.92 7.28 -5.87
N ASN A 75 -18.31 7.37 -7.14
CA ASN A 75 -19.61 7.89 -7.53
C ASN A 75 -20.72 6.82 -7.56
N GLN A 76 -20.37 5.53 -7.41
CA GLN A 76 -21.37 4.48 -7.23
C GLN A 76 -22.11 4.67 -5.88
N PRO A 77 -23.45 4.58 -5.85
CA PRO A 77 -24.19 4.51 -4.59
C PRO A 77 -23.75 3.27 -3.81
N SER A 78 -23.59 3.40 -2.49
CA SER A 78 -23.30 2.29 -1.59
C SER A 78 -24.42 1.26 -1.55
#